data_AF-A0A820KYF0-F1
#
_entry.id   AF-A0A820KYF0-F1
#
_cell.length_a   1.000
_cell.length_b   1.000
_cell.length_c   1.000
_cell.angle_alpha   90.00
_cell.angle_beta   90.00
_cell.angle_gamma   90.00
#
_symmetry.space_group_name_H-M   'P 1'
#
loop_
_entity.id
_entity.type
_entity.pdbx_description
1 polymer ?
#
loop_
_entity_poly.entity_id
_entity_poly.type
_entity_poly.pdbx_seq_one_letter_code
_entity_poly.pdbx_strand_id
1 'polypeptide(L)' 'GYNCSKKFIATQGPKPDTCEDFWRMIWELKLKSIVMLTNTI' A
#
# COMPACT_ATOMS: atom_id res chain seq x y z
N GLY A 1 -14.62 1.11 0.45
CA GLY A 1 -15.21 0.84 -0.89
C GLY A 1 -16.57 0.21 -0.70
N TYR A 2 -17.54 0.64 -1.53
CA TYR A 2 -19.01 0.47 -1.42
C TYR A 2 -19.51 -0.26 -0.16
N ASN A 3 -20.16 0.50 0.74
CA ASN A 3 -20.67 0.09 2.06
C ASN A 3 -19.64 -0.32 3.14
N CYS A 4 -18.33 -0.14 2.89
CA CYS A 4 -17.30 -0.27 3.93
C CYS A 4 -16.41 0.97 3.98
N SER A 5 -16.43 1.68 5.11
CA SER A 5 -15.48 2.76 5.43
C SER A 5 -14.06 2.21 5.58
N LYS A 6 -13.06 2.96 5.09
CA LYS A 6 -11.61 2.64 5.22
C LYS A 6 -11.18 1.25 4.68
N LYS A 7 -11.90 0.72 3.69
CA LYS A 7 -11.58 -0.60 3.07
C LYS A 7 -10.24 -0.64 2.31
N PHE A 8 -9.77 0.51 1.85
CA PHE A 8 -8.57 0.63 1.02
C PHE A 8 -7.67 1.73 1.54
N ILE A 9 -6.38 1.57 1.30
CA ILE A 9 -5.36 2.57 1.56
C ILE A 9 -4.78 2.95 0.20
N ALA A 10 -4.92 4.22 -0.17
CA ALA A 10 -4.27 4.79 -1.34
C ALA A 10 -2.96 5.44 -0.88
N THR A 11 -1.85 5.08 -1.51
CA THR A 11 -0.53 5.62 -1.19
C THR A 11 0.28 5.79 -2.48
N GLN A 12 1.34 6.61 -2.41
CA GLN A 12 2.33 6.72 -3.46
C GLN A 12 3.16 5.43 -3.59
N GLY A 13 3.75 5.20 -4.77
CA GLY A 13 4.70 4.10 -4.94
C GLY A 13 5.91 4.27 -4.00
N PRO A 14 6.41 3.18 -3.40
CA PRO A 14 7.58 3.26 -2.53
C PRO A 14 8.80 3.72 -3.34
N LYS A 15 9.52 4.69 -2.79
CA LYS A 15 10.84 5.11 -3.27
C LYS A 15 11.92 4.26 -2.60
N PRO A 16 13.15 4.19 -3.13
CA PRO A 16 14.21 3.37 -2.54
C PRO A 16 14.47 3.62 -1.05
N ASP A 17 14.32 4.87 -0.61
CA ASP A 17 14.47 5.33 0.77
C ASP A 17 13.24 5.07 1.67
N THR A 18 12.10 4.70 1.11
CA THR A 18 10.83 4.48 1.84
C THR A 18 10.28 3.07 1.69
N CYS A 19 11.02 2.17 1.02
CA CYS A 19 10.64 0.77 0.85
C CYS A 19 10.41 0.06 2.18
N GLU A 20 11.25 0.31 3.19
CA GLU A 20 11.11 -0.29 4.52
C GLU A 20 9.83 0.18 5.22
N ASP A 21 9.58 1.49 5.20
CA ASP A 21 8.36 2.08 5.76
C ASP A 21 7.09 1.56 5.09
N PHE A 22 7.13 1.36 3.78
CA PHE A 22 6.02 0.78 3.02
C PHE A 22 5.70 -0.65 3.49
N TRP A 23 6.72 -1.49 3.69
CA TRP A 23 6.54 -2.85 4.22
C TRP A 23 6.09 -2.86 5.68
N ARG A 24 6.61 -1.94 6.50
CA ARG A 24 6.15 -1.76 7.88
C ARG A 24 4.66 -1.44 7.94
N MET A 25 4.18 -0.53 7.09
CA MET A 25 2.75 -0.21 6.98
C MET A 25 1.91 -1.45 6.64
N ILE A 26 2.37 -2.28 5.70
CA ILE A 26 1.67 -3.52 5.31
C ILE A 26 1.56 -4.49 6.49
N TRP A 27 2.66 -4.67 7.22
CA TRP A 27 2.72 -5.56 8.38
C TRP A 27 1.78 -5.08 9.50
N GLU A 28 1.88 -3.81 9.89
CA GLU A 28 1.10 -3.23 10.98
C GLU A 28 -0.40 -3.22 10.68
N LEU A 29 -0.78 -2.92 9.44
CA LEU A 29 -2.17 -2.86 9.00
C LEU A 29 -2.70 -4.21 8.50
N LYS A 30 -1.86 -5.26 8.55
CA LYS A 30 -2.18 -6.64 8.15
C LYS A 30 -2.80 -6.72 6.75
N LEU A 31 -2.25 -5.96 5.81
CA LEU A 31 -2.74 -5.93 4.43
C LEU A 31 -2.43 -7.26 3.74
N LYS A 32 -3.41 -7.81 3.02
CA LYS A 32 -3.29 -9.11 2.33
C LYS A 32 -3.04 -8.99 0.82
N SER A 33 -3.28 -7.81 0.26
CA SER A 33 -3.20 -7.59 -1.18
C SER A 33 -2.74 -6.18 -1.47
N ILE A 34 -1.84 -6.07 -2.45
CA ILE A 34 -1.28 -4.81 -2.94
C ILE A 34 -1.63 -4.73 -4.44
N VAL A 35 -2.14 -3.59 -4.87
CA VAL A 35 -2.46 -3.34 -6.28
C VAL A 35 -1.62 -2.16 -6.75
N MET A 36 -0.72 -2.41 -7.69
CA MET A 36 0.13 -1.38 -8.30
C MET A 36 -0.43 -1.05 -9.70
N LEU A 37 -0.69 0.23 -9.94
CA LEU A 37 -1.32 0.71 -11.19
C LEU A 37 -0.30 1.25 -12.21
N THR A 38 0.99 1.20 -11.88
CA THR A 38 2.08 1.78 -12.68
C THR A 38 3.15 0.72 -12.95
N ASN A 39 3.81 0.80 -14.11
CA ASN A 39 4.99 -0.03 -14.39
C ASN A 39 6.22 0.49 -13.63
N THR A 40 7.03 -0.43 -13.12
CA THR A 40 8.40 -0.12 -12.66
C THR A 40 9.30 -0.13 -13.89
N ILE A 41 9.65 1.06 -14.39
CA ILE A 41 10.63 1.21 -15.49
C ILE A 41 12.03 1.13 -14.89
#